data_AF-A0A4R6JX98-F1
#
_entry.id   AF-A0A4R6JX98-F1
#
_cell.length_a   1.000
_cell.length_b   1.000
_cell.length_c   1.000
_cell.angle_alpha   90.00
_cell.angle_beta   90.00
_cell.angle_gamma   90.00
#
_symmetry.space_group_name_H-M   'P 1'
#
loop_
_entity.id
_entity.type
_entity.pdbx_description
1 polymer ?
#
loop_
_entity_poly.entity_id
_entity_poly.type
_entity_poly.pdbx_seq_one_letter_code
_entity_poly.pdbx_strand_id
1 'polypeptide(L)'
;MRVFRDGYGVPHLRADSVDELAFLQGRVTAADRGAQIEVERRRSEGLLSETLGPAGLGWDSFARRARIDDTARRAFAKLDSRTKQWLRAYAEGVRAGGVTWHPWSSLGVFLARHIMFASFPGKLWNSHVERTLGPHAVAWFLADADTGSGSNAWHVPGQIAGDPHRLIELPGVYQQIRLSCPEFDVAGLTFAGVPGVQHFGHAGGVAWAVTNAMADYQDLYVEELRRTPSGVEARGPHGWEPVAVHTETIPVRGGGSELVEVVETARGPMIDDALSLRTPTRAGLDLGFSALLPLLHASTVDDVAAALERWVEPVNSILTADTSGRALQLTAGKVPVRDARNGRVPVPAWDQTYAWEPGYRPMTRVEVTGVVVNANDRRPDTEAYGNAFASKARARRIRELIDQGVPAQRIHMDTPMPADSVEAGRLAAWRFEVARRLHEHPALKPLLQPHGFDPLFDAWTDPRVRIGVMLDGVLAGLGLTAGELVDPATIESGPWGSRHLLDPVRLPGSTAGIPRTELGGERESVLCLSSVPGVTDRCSRGPVGRYVWDIADRQRSRWVVPFGASGDPASPHFADQLPLWQRGELIPLVTDWPALIEERLD
;
A
#
# COMPACT_ATOMS: atom_id res chain seq x y z
N MET A 1 19.62 6.83 25.66
CA MET A 1 19.32 7.03 24.22
C MET A 1 20.59 7.31 23.41
N ARG A 2 20.83 6.57 22.32
CA ARG A 2 21.99 6.73 21.40
C ARG A 2 21.55 6.45 19.96
N VAL A 3 21.99 7.29 19.02
CA VAL A 3 21.75 7.13 17.58
C VAL A 3 23.04 6.70 16.91
N PHE A 4 22.94 5.69 16.06
CA PHE A 4 24.03 5.28 15.19
C PHE A 4 23.54 5.25 13.75
N ARG A 5 24.44 5.41 12.78
CA ARG A 5 24.15 5.25 11.36
C ARG A 5 25.15 4.32 10.68
N ASP A 6 24.67 3.61 9.66
CA ASP A 6 25.53 2.90 8.73
C ASP A 6 26.03 3.82 7.60
N GLY A 7 26.79 3.25 6.66
CA GLY A 7 27.35 4.00 5.52
C GLY A 7 26.32 4.56 4.53
N TYR A 8 25.04 4.19 4.65
CA TYR A 8 23.92 4.68 3.83
C TYR A 8 22.97 5.57 4.63
N GLY A 9 23.41 6.03 5.81
CA GLY A 9 22.64 6.90 6.68
C GLY A 9 21.45 6.21 7.35
N VAL A 10 21.35 4.88 7.29
CA VAL A 10 20.24 4.14 7.91
C VAL A 10 20.37 4.23 9.43
N PRO A 11 19.31 4.62 10.16
CA PRO A 11 19.39 4.76 11.61
C PRO A 11 19.32 3.42 12.36
N HIS A 12 20.24 3.26 13.32
CA HIS A 12 20.30 2.20 14.31
C HIS A 12 20.17 2.81 15.71
N LEU A 13 19.03 2.59 16.35
CA LEU A 13 18.64 3.28 17.57
C LEU A 13 18.79 2.37 18.78
N ARG A 14 19.36 2.91 19.86
CA ARG A 14 19.51 2.22 21.13
C ARG A 14 19.00 3.06 22.30
N ALA A 15 18.19 2.46 23.17
CA ALA A 15 17.76 3.10 24.41
C ALA A 15 17.58 2.09 25.55
N ASP A 16 17.42 2.58 26.77
CA ASP A 16 17.35 1.74 27.97
C ASP A 16 15.92 1.27 28.27
N SER A 17 14.92 1.85 27.59
CA SER A 17 13.52 1.44 27.65
C SER A 17 12.83 1.54 26.30
N VAL A 18 11.71 0.85 26.16
CA VAL A 18 10.85 0.88 24.97
C VAL A 18 10.31 2.29 24.67
N ASP A 19 10.01 3.08 25.70
CA ASP A 19 9.44 4.43 25.52
C ASP A 19 10.51 5.42 25.06
N GLU A 20 11.71 5.37 25.65
CA GLU A 20 12.87 6.14 25.16
C GLU A 20 13.22 5.77 23.72
N LEU A 21 13.13 4.48 23.37
CA LEU A 21 13.39 4.02 22.01
C LEU A 21 12.35 4.54 21.02
N ALA A 22 11.07 4.56 21.41
CA ALA A 22 9.99 5.13 20.60
C ALA A 22 10.17 6.64 20.40
N PHE A 23 10.51 7.37 21.47
CA PHE A 23 10.88 8.78 21.39
C PHE A 23 12.03 8.99 20.41
N LEU A 24 13.09 8.19 20.53
CA LEU A 24 14.24 8.30 19.65
C LEU A 24 13.89 8.02 18.19
N GLN A 25 13.03 7.01 17.93
CA GLN A 25 12.51 6.71 16.61
C GLN A 25 11.75 7.91 16.02
N GLY A 26 10.87 8.54 16.80
CA GLY A 26 10.13 9.72 16.38
C GLY A 26 11.07 10.87 16.01
N ARG A 27 12.08 11.13 16.84
CA ARG A 27 13.05 12.21 16.63
C ARG A 27 13.84 12.01 15.34
N VAL A 28 14.35 10.81 15.10
CA VAL A 28 15.12 10.49 13.88
C VAL A 28 14.22 10.45 12.65
N THR A 29 12.96 10.01 12.78
CA THR A 29 11.99 10.12 11.67
C THR A 29 11.78 11.58 11.27
N ALA A 30 11.65 12.50 12.23
CA ALA A 30 11.50 13.92 11.94
C ALA A 30 12.76 14.51 11.29
N ALA A 31 13.95 14.13 11.74
CA ALA A 31 15.21 14.57 11.13
C ALA A 31 15.37 14.06 9.69
N ASP A 32 15.15 12.77 9.46
CA ASP A 32 15.40 12.15 8.17
C ASP A 32 14.26 12.41 7.17
N ARG A 33 13.01 12.44 7.64
CA ARG A 33 11.79 12.40 6.84
C ARG A 33 10.80 13.51 7.19
N GLY A 34 11.24 14.60 7.81
CA GLY A 34 10.37 15.66 8.34
C GLY A 34 9.36 16.23 7.34
N ALA A 35 9.82 16.60 6.14
CA ALA A 35 8.94 17.11 5.08
C ALA A 35 7.94 16.04 4.60
N GLN A 36 8.36 14.77 4.53
CA GLN A 36 7.48 13.66 4.15
C GLN A 36 6.38 13.48 5.20
N ILE A 37 6.73 13.33 6.47
CA ILE A 37 5.74 13.04 7.52
C ILE A 37 4.80 14.22 7.77
N GLU A 38 5.24 15.47 7.57
CA GLU A 38 4.36 16.64 7.63
C GLU A 38 3.28 16.62 6.54
N VAL A 39 3.66 16.28 5.29
CA VAL A 39 2.70 16.07 4.20
C VAL A 39 1.73 14.95 4.54
N GLU A 40 2.23 13.82 5.07
CA GLU A 40 1.40 12.67 5.41
C GLU A 40 0.42 12.96 6.54
N ARG A 41 0.84 13.74 7.54
CA ARG A 41 -0.04 14.25 8.61
C ARG A 41 -1.13 15.15 8.01
N ARG A 42 -0.75 16.11 7.15
CA ARG A 42 -1.71 17.00 6.47
C ARG A 42 -2.68 16.24 5.56
N ARG A 43 -2.24 15.16 4.90
CA ARG A 43 -3.12 14.23 4.17
C ARG A 43 -4.16 13.62 5.10
N SER A 44 -3.76 13.10 6.26
CA SER A 44 -4.68 12.54 7.23
C SER A 44 -5.68 13.57 7.75
N GLU A 45 -5.20 14.76 8.05
CA GLU A 45 -6.01 15.84 8.62
C GLU A 45 -6.85 16.59 7.60
N GLY A 46 -6.70 16.33 6.30
CA GLY A 46 -7.38 17.09 5.25
C GLY A 46 -6.99 18.58 5.28
N LEU A 47 -5.68 18.84 5.18
CA LEU A 47 -5.04 20.16 5.19
C LEU A 47 -3.97 20.33 4.08
N LEU A 48 -4.02 19.53 3.01
CA LEU A 48 -3.12 19.68 1.87
C LEU A 48 -3.34 20.98 1.10
N SER A 49 -4.58 21.46 1.02
CA SER A 49 -4.94 22.68 0.29
C SER A 49 -4.35 23.96 0.89
N GLU A 50 -3.98 23.95 2.19
CA GLU A 50 -3.17 25.03 2.78
C GLU A 50 -1.77 25.14 2.13
N THR A 51 -1.24 24.02 1.65
CA THR A 51 0.08 23.97 1.00
C THR A 51 -0.02 24.01 -0.52
N LEU A 52 -1.02 23.33 -1.09
CA LEU A 52 -1.15 23.14 -2.54
C LEU A 52 -2.14 24.09 -3.20
N GLY A 53 -2.93 24.83 -2.41
CA GLY A 53 -4.08 25.58 -2.92
C GLY A 53 -5.16 24.65 -3.46
N PRO A 54 -5.89 25.04 -4.52
CA PRO A 54 -7.01 24.26 -5.06
C PRO A 54 -6.68 22.82 -5.43
N ALA A 55 -5.43 22.52 -5.82
CA ALA A 55 -5.00 21.17 -6.15
C ALA A 55 -5.07 20.16 -4.97
N GLY A 56 -5.10 20.65 -3.72
CA GLY A 56 -5.26 19.81 -2.52
C GLY A 56 -6.72 19.59 -2.10
N LEU A 57 -7.67 20.35 -2.64
CA LEU A 57 -9.06 20.39 -2.14
C LEU A 57 -9.79 19.06 -2.28
N GLY A 58 -9.62 18.35 -3.40
CA GLY A 58 -10.29 17.07 -3.63
C GLY A 58 -9.93 16.05 -2.54
N TRP A 59 -8.63 15.93 -2.22
CA TRP A 59 -8.18 15.05 -1.15
C TRP A 59 -8.66 15.52 0.23
N ASP A 60 -8.57 16.82 0.53
CA ASP A 60 -8.99 17.32 1.84
C ASP A 60 -10.49 17.11 2.07
N SER A 61 -11.32 17.38 1.06
CA SER A 61 -12.76 17.10 1.09
C SER A 61 -13.03 15.63 1.39
N PHE A 62 -12.37 14.71 0.67
CA PHE A 62 -12.47 13.29 0.94
C PHE A 62 -12.01 12.91 2.34
N ALA A 63 -10.88 13.43 2.82
CA ALA A 63 -10.36 13.11 4.14
C ALA A 63 -11.32 13.55 5.26
N ARG A 64 -11.96 14.71 5.11
CA ARG A 64 -13.01 15.20 6.03
C ARG A 64 -14.27 14.34 5.96
N ARG A 65 -14.77 14.12 4.74
CA ARG A 65 -15.96 13.30 4.44
C ARG A 65 -15.81 11.87 4.95
N ALA A 66 -14.69 11.21 4.65
CA ALA A 66 -14.33 9.86 5.11
C ALA A 66 -13.91 9.78 6.59
N ARG A 67 -13.87 10.90 7.32
CA ARG A 67 -13.59 10.98 8.76
C ARG A 67 -12.22 10.41 9.14
N ILE A 68 -11.17 10.62 8.34
CA ILE A 68 -9.85 9.98 8.56
C ILE A 68 -9.27 10.39 9.92
N ASP A 69 -9.05 11.69 10.16
CA ASP A 69 -8.49 12.18 11.43
C ASP A 69 -9.40 11.89 12.64
N ASP A 70 -10.72 12.04 12.50
CA ASP A 70 -11.66 11.69 13.57
C ASP A 70 -11.57 10.21 13.95
N THR A 71 -11.44 9.32 12.96
CA THR A 71 -11.26 7.88 13.19
C THR A 71 -9.95 7.61 13.92
N ALA A 72 -8.85 8.23 13.49
CA ALA A 72 -7.55 8.09 14.14
C ALA A 72 -7.60 8.54 15.61
N ARG A 73 -8.19 9.71 15.89
CA ARG A 73 -8.35 10.25 17.25
C ARG A 73 -9.20 9.35 18.14
N ARG A 74 -10.34 8.85 17.63
CA ARG A 74 -11.25 7.97 18.38
C ARG A 74 -10.65 6.58 18.60
N ALA A 75 -9.97 6.03 17.61
CA ALA A 75 -9.26 4.76 17.74
C ALA A 75 -8.12 4.87 18.75
N PHE A 76 -7.31 5.94 18.69
CA PHE A 76 -6.29 6.23 19.70
C PHE A 76 -6.89 6.29 21.10
N ALA A 77 -8.04 6.95 21.27
CA ALA A 77 -8.73 7.03 22.55
C ALA A 77 -9.21 5.67 23.10
N LYS A 78 -9.44 4.67 22.22
CA LYS A 78 -9.83 3.30 22.61
C LYS A 78 -8.66 2.36 22.90
N LEU A 79 -7.44 2.69 22.48
CA LEU A 79 -6.26 1.85 22.74
C LEU A 79 -6.03 1.63 24.24
N ASP A 80 -5.35 0.53 24.58
CA ASP A 80 -4.89 0.27 25.94
C ASP A 80 -3.83 1.31 26.38
N SER A 81 -3.65 1.44 27.71
CA SER A 81 -2.76 2.44 28.29
C SER A 81 -1.30 2.29 27.85
N ARG A 82 -0.81 1.05 27.67
CA ARG A 82 0.58 0.79 27.29
C ARG A 82 0.82 1.23 25.84
N THR A 83 -0.05 0.83 24.92
CA THR A 83 0.04 1.24 23.51
C THR A 83 -0.09 2.77 23.35
N LYS A 84 -0.99 3.42 24.11
CA LYS A 84 -1.10 4.89 24.11
C LYS A 84 0.18 5.58 24.59
N GLN A 85 0.80 5.08 25.66
CA GLN A 85 2.04 5.64 26.18
C GLN A 85 3.17 5.52 25.15
N TRP A 86 3.32 4.35 24.54
CA TRP A 86 4.32 4.12 23.50
C TRP A 86 4.15 5.05 22.29
N LEU A 87 2.92 5.23 21.81
CA LEU A 87 2.60 6.17 20.72
C LEU A 87 2.84 7.64 21.10
N ARG A 88 2.56 8.01 22.36
CA ARG A 88 2.85 9.37 22.86
C ARG A 88 4.34 9.64 22.88
N ALA A 89 5.16 8.69 23.32
CA ALA A 89 6.61 8.82 23.31
C ALA A 89 7.14 9.03 21.88
N TYR A 90 6.67 8.25 20.90
CA TYR A 90 6.99 8.49 19.49
C TYR A 90 6.59 9.89 19.02
N ALA A 91 5.36 10.32 19.33
CA ALA A 91 4.85 11.64 18.97
C ALA A 91 5.66 12.79 19.60
N GLU A 92 6.10 12.62 20.85
CA GLU A 92 7.00 13.55 21.54
C GLU A 92 8.35 13.63 20.85
N GLY A 93 8.89 12.49 20.40
CA GLY A 93 10.09 12.42 19.58
C GLY A 93 9.98 13.21 18.29
N VAL A 94 8.90 13.01 17.54
CA VAL A 94 8.64 13.75 16.28
C VAL A 94 8.59 15.25 16.54
N ARG A 95 7.88 15.68 17.60
CA ARG A 95 7.82 17.10 18.00
C ARG A 95 9.18 17.65 18.42
N ALA A 96 9.98 16.87 19.14
CA ALA A 96 11.33 17.26 19.51
C ALA A 96 12.25 17.43 18.29
N GLY A 97 11.96 16.73 17.18
CA GLY A 97 12.59 16.94 15.87
C GLY A 97 12.01 18.10 15.05
N GLY A 98 11.12 18.91 15.61
CA GLY A 98 10.62 20.14 14.98
C GLY A 98 9.40 19.98 14.07
N VAL A 99 8.78 18.79 14.02
CA VAL A 99 7.58 18.55 13.20
C VAL A 99 6.33 18.51 14.07
N THR A 100 5.26 19.20 13.66
CA THR A 100 3.97 19.11 14.36
C THR A 100 3.45 17.68 14.33
N TRP A 101 3.11 17.13 15.50
CA TRP A 101 2.60 15.75 15.60
C TRP A 101 1.67 15.59 16.78
N HIS A 102 0.46 15.07 16.55
CA HIS A 102 -0.49 14.73 17.59
C HIS A 102 -0.27 13.27 18.08
N PRO A 103 -0.76 12.90 19.28
CA PRO A 103 -0.67 11.52 19.76
C PRO A 103 -1.30 10.47 18.83
N TRP A 104 -2.26 10.86 17.99
CA TRP A 104 -2.94 9.97 17.03
C TRP A 104 -2.45 10.12 15.58
N SER A 105 -1.52 11.04 15.29
CA SER A 105 -1.10 11.32 13.90
C SER A 105 -0.56 10.08 13.18
N SER A 106 0.14 9.17 13.88
CA SER A 106 0.61 7.91 13.28
C SER A 106 -0.54 7.00 12.83
N LEU A 107 -1.65 6.96 13.57
CA LEU A 107 -2.86 6.23 13.16
C LEU A 107 -3.48 6.88 11.92
N GLY A 108 -3.54 8.21 11.90
CA GLY A 108 -4.04 8.99 10.78
C GLY A 108 -3.24 8.76 9.50
N VAL A 109 -1.91 8.87 9.56
CA VAL A 109 -0.99 8.56 8.46
C VAL A 109 -1.19 7.13 7.97
N PHE A 110 -1.30 6.17 8.89
CA PHE A 110 -1.51 4.78 8.53
C PHE A 110 -2.86 4.57 7.82
N LEU A 111 -3.94 5.20 8.26
CA LEU A 111 -5.25 5.12 7.61
C LEU A 111 -5.25 5.80 6.24
N ALA A 112 -4.71 7.02 6.13
CA ALA A 112 -4.64 7.78 4.88
C ALA A 112 -3.89 7.01 3.78
N ARG A 113 -2.80 6.32 4.14
CA ARG A 113 -2.03 5.48 3.20
C ARG A 113 -2.78 4.24 2.72
N HIS A 114 -3.67 3.68 3.54
CA HIS A 114 -4.31 2.40 3.23
C HIS A 114 -5.73 2.52 2.69
N ILE A 115 -6.45 3.60 3.01
CA ILE A 115 -7.88 3.72 2.67
C ILE A 115 -8.13 3.59 1.16
N MET A 116 -7.26 4.19 0.33
CA MET A 116 -7.30 4.10 -1.14
C MET A 116 -6.53 2.91 -1.72
N PHE A 117 -5.70 2.24 -0.92
CA PHE A 117 -4.98 1.04 -1.33
C PHE A 117 -5.89 -0.20 -1.39
N ALA A 118 -7.01 -0.13 -0.68
CA ALA A 118 -8.01 -1.17 -0.56
C ALA A 118 -8.92 -1.27 -1.80
N SER A 119 -9.96 -2.10 -1.74
CA SER A 119 -10.71 -2.54 -2.93
C SER A 119 -11.82 -1.59 -3.39
N PHE A 120 -12.28 -0.65 -2.55
CA PHE A 120 -13.46 0.17 -2.89
C PHE A 120 -13.32 0.99 -4.18
N PRO A 121 -12.15 1.56 -4.55
CA PRO A 121 -12.04 2.31 -5.81
C PRO A 121 -12.26 1.43 -7.04
N GLY A 122 -11.93 0.13 -6.95
CA GLY A 122 -12.27 -0.85 -7.98
C GLY A 122 -13.78 -1.06 -8.14
N LYS A 123 -14.57 -0.93 -7.08
CA LYS A 123 -16.02 -1.05 -7.11
C LYS A 123 -16.68 0.12 -7.84
N LEU A 124 -16.12 1.32 -7.74
CA LEU A 124 -16.55 2.48 -8.52
C LEU A 124 -16.38 2.21 -10.01
N TRP A 125 -15.20 1.71 -10.42
CA TRP A 125 -14.95 1.30 -11.81
C TRP A 125 -15.93 0.21 -12.27
N ASN A 126 -16.11 -0.86 -11.48
CA ASN A 126 -17.02 -1.93 -11.83
C ASN A 126 -18.46 -1.43 -12.01
N SER A 127 -18.93 -0.54 -11.13
CA SER A 127 -20.25 0.08 -11.25
C SER A 127 -20.39 0.91 -12.53
N HIS A 128 -19.35 1.65 -12.89
CA HIS A 128 -19.30 2.39 -14.14
C HIS A 128 -19.39 1.46 -15.36
N VAL A 129 -18.65 0.35 -15.36
CA VAL A 129 -18.73 -0.69 -16.40
C VAL A 129 -20.13 -1.31 -16.47
N GLU A 130 -20.72 -1.70 -15.34
CA GLU A 130 -22.07 -2.29 -15.30
C GLU A 130 -23.10 -1.35 -15.93
N ARG A 131 -23.02 -0.05 -15.62
CA ARG A 131 -23.97 0.95 -16.13
C ARG A 131 -23.83 1.21 -17.63
N THR A 132 -22.61 1.13 -18.16
CA THR A 132 -22.30 1.57 -19.54
C THR A 132 -22.25 0.42 -20.54
N LEU A 133 -21.69 -0.73 -20.14
CA LEU A 133 -21.49 -1.91 -20.98
C LEU A 133 -22.33 -3.12 -20.53
N GLY A 134 -22.92 -3.06 -19.33
CA GLY A 134 -23.68 -4.15 -18.74
C GLY A 134 -22.86 -5.05 -17.83
N PRO A 135 -23.53 -5.88 -17.00
CA PRO A 135 -22.88 -6.65 -15.93
C PRO A 135 -21.88 -7.71 -16.42
N HIS A 136 -22.07 -8.25 -17.63
CA HIS A 136 -21.15 -9.24 -18.21
C HIS A 136 -19.76 -8.65 -18.48
N ALA A 137 -19.68 -7.36 -18.83
CA ALA A 137 -18.43 -6.69 -19.19
C ALA A 137 -17.51 -6.43 -17.98
N VAL A 138 -18.03 -6.48 -16.75
CA VAL A 138 -17.21 -6.36 -15.54
C VAL A 138 -16.14 -7.46 -15.51
N ALA A 139 -16.46 -8.66 -15.98
CA ALA A 139 -15.51 -9.77 -16.05
C ALA A 139 -14.26 -9.46 -16.91
N TRP A 140 -14.37 -8.56 -17.89
CA TRP A 140 -13.25 -8.13 -18.73
C TRP A 140 -12.18 -7.38 -17.94
N PHE A 141 -12.55 -6.82 -16.79
CA PHE A 141 -11.69 -6.01 -15.92
C PHE A 141 -11.44 -6.66 -14.54
N LEU A 142 -11.86 -7.92 -14.34
CA LEU A 142 -11.73 -8.67 -13.08
C LEU A 142 -10.79 -9.87 -13.17
N ALA A 143 -10.12 -10.08 -14.31
CA ALA A 143 -9.38 -11.31 -14.57
C ALA A 143 -8.38 -11.65 -13.45
N ASP A 144 -8.12 -12.95 -13.23
CA ASP A 144 -6.99 -13.47 -12.43
C ASP A 144 -5.62 -13.19 -13.13
N ALA A 145 -5.55 -12.08 -13.87
CA ALA A 145 -4.43 -11.50 -14.56
C ALA A 145 -4.59 -9.98 -14.44
N ASP A 146 -3.50 -9.30 -14.10
CA ASP A 146 -3.45 -7.85 -14.15
C ASP A 146 -4.17 -7.07 -13.02
N THR A 147 -4.18 -7.61 -11.80
CA THR A 147 -4.62 -6.83 -10.63
C THR A 147 -3.53 -5.85 -10.19
N GLY A 148 -3.91 -4.58 -9.97
CA GLY A 148 -3.00 -3.47 -9.66
C GLY A 148 -2.26 -3.52 -8.31
N SER A 149 -2.09 -4.70 -7.70
CA SER A 149 -1.38 -4.90 -6.43
C SER A 149 -0.40 -6.07 -6.53
N GLY A 150 0.89 -5.77 -6.35
CA GLY A 150 1.97 -6.75 -6.26
C GLY A 150 2.73 -6.61 -4.94
N SER A 151 3.18 -7.71 -4.38
CA SER A 151 4.38 -7.89 -3.58
C SER A 151 4.84 -9.31 -3.86
N ASN A 152 6.13 -9.61 -3.76
CA ASN A 152 6.55 -10.99 -3.56
C ASN A 152 7.01 -11.19 -2.11
N ALA A 153 6.77 -12.38 -1.58
CA ALA A 153 7.50 -12.90 -0.44
C ALA A 153 7.69 -14.41 -0.62
N TRP A 154 8.82 -14.93 -0.19
CA TRP A 154 9.05 -16.36 -0.16
C TRP A 154 9.87 -16.77 1.05
N HIS A 155 9.65 -18.01 1.46
CA HIS A 155 10.41 -18.69 2.49
C HIS A 155 11.16 -19.85 1.86
N VAL A 156 12.42 -19.98 2.23
CA VAL A 156 13.21 -21.22 2.11
C VAL A 156 13.76 -21.53 3.51
N PRO A 157 14.04 -22.79 3.89
CA PRO A 157 14.53 -23.09 5.23
C PRO A 157 15.69 -22.18 5.67
N GLY A 158 15.49 -21.44 6.77
CA GLY A 158 16.46 -20.49 7.33
C GLY A 158 16.46 -19.09 6.71
N GLN A 159 15.58 -18.78 5.75
CA GLN A 159 15.53 -17.47 5.11
C GLN A 159 14.11 -17.05 4.69
N ILE A 160 13.82 -15.77 4.84
CA ILE A 160 12.66 -15.10 4.23
C ILE A 160 13.16 -13.99 3.32
N ALA A 161 12.63 -13.88 2.11
CA ALA A 161 12.93 -12.77 1.21
C ALA A 161 11.64 -12.20 0.62
N GLY A 162 11.70 -10.96 0.14
CA GLY A 162 10.54 -10.31 -0.44
C GLY A 162 10.78 -8.89 -0.91
N ASP A 163 9.82 -8.38 -1.67
CA ASP A 163 9.86 -7.07 -2.30
C ASP A 163 8.45 -6.47 -2.44
N PRO A 164 8.01 -5.59 -1.53
CA PRO A 164 6.69 -4.97 -1.64
C PRO A 164 6.56 -4.11 -2.91
N HIS A 165 5.51 -4.31 -3.72
CA HIS A 165 5.27 -3.49 -4.91
C HIS A 165 4.17 -2.44 -4.70
N ARG A 166 4.55 -1.17 -4.74
CA ARG A 166 3.65 -0.03 -4.51
C ARG A 166 3.93 1.06 -5.52
N LEU A 167 3.16 2.15 -5.46
CA LEU A 167 3.60 3.40 -6.07
C LEU A 167 4.97 3.76 -5.49
N ILE A 168 5.91 4.06 -6.37
CA ILE A 168 7.26 4.49 -6.00
C ILE A 168 7.16 5.98 -5.72
N GLU A 169 7.26 6.34 -4.46
CA GLU A 169 7.22 7.73 -3.99
C GLU A 169 8.64 8.26 -3.74
N LEU A 170 8.88 9.54 -3.98
CA LEU A 170 10.13 10.22 -3.66
C LEU A 170 9.88 11.30 -2.58
N PRO A 171 10.37 11.10 -1.35
CA PRO A 171 11.14 9.97 -0.82
C PRO A 171 10.33 8.67 -0.70
N GLY A 172 11.05 7.53 -0.65
CA GLY A 172 10.43 6.20 -0.54
C GLY A 172 9.48 6.07 0.64
N VAL A 173 8.42 5.28 0.49
CA VAL A 173 7.37 5.12 1.51
C VAL A 173 7.88 4.49 2.82
N TYR A 174 8.92 3.65 2.71
CA TYR A 174 9.58 2.97 3.83
C TYR A 174 10.87 3.68 4.26
N GLN A 175 11.07 3.74 5.57
CA GLN A 175 12.33 4.03 6.24
C GLN A 175 12.92 2.70 6.72
N GLN A 176 14.20 2.45 6.40
CA GLN A 176 14.97 1.38 7.01
C GLN A 176 15.35 1.79 8.43
N ILE A 177 15.26 0.87 9.40
CA ILE A 177 15.60 1.18 10.78
C ILE A 177 15.96 -0.07 11.58
N ARG A 178 16.84 0.08 12.57
CA ARG A 178 17.02 -0.87 13.67
C ARG A 178 16.63 -0.22 15.00
N LEU A 179 15.85 -0.93 15.80
CA LEU A 179 15.35 -0.52 17.11
C LEU A 179 15.85 -1.53 18.15
N SER A 180 16.64 -1.08 19.13
CA SER A 180 17.19 -1.96 20.18
C SER A 180 17.03 -1.37 21.59
N CYS A 181 16.50 -2.17 22.50
CA CYS A 181 16.46 -1.94 23.94
C CYS A 181 16.66 -3.28 24.67
N PRO A 182 16.71 -3.33 26.02
CA PRO A 182 16.86 -4.60 26.74
C PRO A 182 15.79 -5.65 26.44
N GLU A 183 14.59 -5.20 26.02
CA GLU A 183 13.44 -6.07 25.74
C GLU A 183 13.43 -6.68 24.33
N PHE A 184 14.03 -6.02 23.33
CA PHE A 184 14.07 -6.51 21.94
C PHE A 184 15.15 -5.85 21.08
N ASP A 185 15.48 -6.49 19.96
CA ASP A 185 16.33 -5.94 18.90
C ASP A 185 15.76 -6.32 17.52
N VAL A 186 15.14 -5.35 16.86
CA VAL A 186 14.42 -5.54 15.60
C VAL A 186 14.98 -4.61 14.54
N ALA A 187 15.21 -5.14 13.33
CA ALA A 187 15.52 -4.33 12.16
C ALA A 187 14.51 -4.60 11.07
N GLY A 188 14.14 -3.56 10.31
CA GLY A 188 13.22 -3.73 9.20
C GLY A 188 12.79 -2.44 8.55
N LEU A 189 11.71 -2.53 7.79
CA LEU A 189 11.12 -1.43 7.05
C LEU A 189 9.89 -0.92 7.78
N THR A 190 9.84 0.39 8.05
CA THR A 190 8.66 1.05 8.63
C THR A 190 8.12 2.13 7.73
N PHE A 191 6.81 2.34 7.72
CA PHE A 191 6.25 3.54 7.12
C PHE A 191 6.72 4.79 7.86
N ALA A 192 7.25 5.76 7.11
CA ALA A 192 7.59 7.06 7.66
C ALA A 192 6.37 7.66 8.40
N GLY A 193 6.55 7.99 9.69
CA GLY A 193 5.49 8.50 10.58
C GLY A 193 4.78 7.43 11.42
N VAL A 194 5.11 6.15 11.27
CA VAL A 194 4.52 5.05 12.06
C VAL A 194 5.62 4.37 12.90
N PRO A 195 5.45 4.23 14.23
CA PRO A 195 6.46 3.62 15.09
C PRO A 195 6.56 2.10 14.89
N GLY A 196 7.70 1.55 15.32
CA GLY A 196 8.01 0.12 15.21
C GLY A 196 8.41 -0.33 13.81
N VAL A 197 8.19 -1.62 13.52
CA VAL A 197 8.45 -2.32 12.26
C VAL A 197 7.26 -3.24 12.00
N GLN A 198 6.30 -2.80 11.20
CA GLN A 198 4.97 -3.41 11.09
C GLN A 198 4.84 -4.46 9.98
N HIS A 199 5.65 -4.38 8.93
CA HIS A 199 5.44 -5.16 7.70
C HIS A 199 6.58 -6.11 7.37
N PHE A 200 7.83 -5.69 7.56
CA PHE A 200 9.00 -6.47 7.17
C PHE A 200 10.05 -6.33 8.25
N GLY A 201 10.25 -7.38 9.03
CA GLY A 201 11.11 -7.31 10.20
C GLY A 201 11.90 -8.59 10.44
N HIS A 202 13.06 -8.41 11.03
CA HIS A 202 13.90 -9.46 11.58
C HIS A 202 14.25 -9.07 13.03
N ALA A 203 13.64 -9.79 13.97
CA ALA A 203 13.72 -9.61 15.41
C ALA A 203 14.47 -10.78 16.06
N GLY A 204 15.78 -10.62 16.31
CA GLY A 204 16.60 -11.66 16.93
C GLY A 204 16.50 -13.02 16.22
N GLY A 205 15.66 -13.92 16.75
CA GLY A 205 15.44 -15.27 16.24
C GLY A 205 14.23 -15.47 15.32
N VAL A 206 13.45 -14.43 14.98
CA VAL A 206 12.28 -14.54 14.09
C VAL A 206 12.28 -13.45 13.02
N ALA A 207 11.78 -13.76 11.83
CA ALA A 207 11.55 -12.80 10.76
C ALA A 207 10.16 -12.97 10.13
N TRP A 208 9.60 -11.87 9.62
CA TRP A 208 8.32 -11.87 8.93
C TRP A 208 8.32 -10.99 7.67
N ALA A 209 7.44 -11.36 6.75
CA ALA A 209 7.20 -10.69 5.50
C ALA A 209 5.70 -10.64 5.21
N VAL A 210 5.21 -9.51 4.70
CA VAL A 210 3.80 -9.35 4.31
C VAL A 210 3.64 -9.18 2.79
N THR A 211 2.59 -9.81 2.27
CA THR A 211 2.04 -9.56 0.93
C THR A 211 0.56 -9.20 1.08
N ASN A 212 -0.02 -8.50 0.11
CA ASN A 212 -1.47 -8.26 0.11
C ASN A 212 -2.23 -9.60 -0.01
N ALA A 213 -3.22 -9.85 0.87
CA ALA A 213 -4.08 -11.04 0.77
C ALA A 213 -5.13 -10.95 -0.34
N MET A 214 -5.18 -9.83 -1.07
CA MET A 214 -6.18 -9.50 -2.09
C MET A 214 -7.61 -9.50 -1.57
N ALA A 215 -7.77 -9.32 -0.25
CA ALA A 215 -9.07 -9.37 0.39
C ALA A 215 -9.93 -8.15 0.07
N ASP A 216 -11.23 -8.37 -0.04
CA ASP A 216 -12.23 -7.31 -0.09
C ASP A 216 -12.83 -7.09 1.30
N TYR A 217 -12.47 -5.98 1.95
CA TYR A 217 -12.84 -5.68 3.34
C TYR A 217 -13.57 -4.35 3.55
N GLN A 218 -13.80 -3.55 2.50
CA GLN A 218 -14.54 -2.29 2.60
C GLN A 218 -15.74 -2.34 1.68
N ASP A 219 -16.85 -1.71 2.05
CA ASP A 219 -18.03 -1.66 1.18
C ASP A 219 -18.50 -0.24 0.89
N LEU A 220 -19.12 -0.09 -0.28
CA LEU A 220 -19.81 1.12 -0.68
C LEU A 220 -21.32 0.87 -0.65
N TYR A 221 -22.05 1.74 0.03
CA TYR A 221 -23.49 1.73 0.01
C TYR A 221 -24.03 2.94 -0.75
N VAL A 222 -25.00 2.70 -1.64
CA VAL A 222 -25.77 3.76 -2.27
C VAL A 222 -26.79 4.27 -1.26
N GLU A 223 -26.72 5.56 -0.96
CA GLU A 223 -27.52 6.23 0.06
C GLU A 223 -28.64 7.07 -0.56
N GLU A 224 -29.84 6.98 0.01
CA GLU A 224 -30.94 7.93 -0.25
C GLU A 224 -31.11 8.83 0.97
N LEU A 225 -30.88 10.13 0.81
CA LEU A 225 -31.05 11.13 1.86
C LEU A 225 -32.32 11.95 1.66
N ARG A 226 -32.94 12.39 2.77
CA ARG A 226 -33.94 13.46 2.77
C ARG A 226 -33.66 14.45 3.89
N ARG A 227 -33.92 15.73 3.62
CA ARG A 227 -33.89 16.79 4.65
C ARG A 227 -35.30 17.06 5.13
N THR A 228 -35.49 17.04 6.45
CA THR A 228 -36.76 17.30 7.13
C THR A 228 -36.58 18.48 8.09
N PRO A 229 -37.67 19.06 8.64
CA PRO A 229 -37.55 20.08 9.68
C PRO A 229 -36.79 19.61 10.94
N SER A 230 -36.71 18.31 11.19
CA SER A 230 -36.02 17.71 12.35
C SER A 230 -34.58 17.29 12.07
N GLY A 231 -34.08 17.43 10.83
CA GLY A 231 -32.70 17.11 10.48
C GLY A 231 -32.56 16.41 9.13
N VAL A 232 -31.48 15.65 8.96
CA VAL A 232 -31.24 14.83 7.78
C VAL A 232 -31.49 13.37 8.14
N GLU A 233 -32.16 12.65 7.25
CA GLU A 233 -32.43 11.22 7.39
C GLU A 233 -31.92 10.45 6.17
N ALA A 234 -31.45 9.23 6.38
CA ALA A 234 -31.06 8.30 5.32
C ALA A 234 -32.01 7.10 5.32
N ARG A 235 -32.34 6.60 4.13
CA ARG A 235 -33.16 5.39 4.01
C ARG A 235 -32.34 4.15 4.35
N GLY A 236 -32.64 3.54 5.48
CA GLY A 236 -32.12 2.24 5.89
C GLY A 236 -33.10 1.10 5.59
N PRO A 237 -32.73 -0.15 5.92
CA PRO A 237 -33.54 -1.34 5.66
C PRO A 237 -34.86 -1.38 6.45
N HIS A 238 -34.97 -0.59 7.51
CA HIS A 238 -36.15 -0.53 8.38
C HIS A 238 -36.90 0.81 8.30
N GLY A 239 -36.57 1.66 7.33
CA GLY A 239 -37.17 2.97 7.14
C GLY A 239 -36.16 4.12 7.19
N TRP A 240 -36.64 5.33 7.41
CA TRP A 240 -35.80 6.52 7.48
C TRP A 240 -35.12 6.62 8.85
N GLU A 241 -33.81 6.77 8.85
CA GLU A 241 -32.96 6.80 10.04
C GLU A 241 -32.30 8.18 10.16
N PRO A 242 -32.18 8.76 11.37
CA PRO A 242 -31.48 10.04 11.56
C PRO A 242 -30.00 9.92 11.19
N VAL A 243 -29.46 10.99 10.61
CA VAL A 243 -28.08 11.06 10.12
C VAL A 243 -27.32 12.17 10.84
N ALA A 244 -26.06 11.90 11.20
CA ALA A 244 -25.18 12.92 11.72
C ALA A 244 -24.69 13.80 10.57
N VAL A 245 -24.94 15.10 10.67
CA VAL A 245 -24.51 16.10 9.68
C VAL A 245 -23.89 17.30 10.37
N HIS A 246 -22.73 17.72 9.90
CA HIS A 246 -22.12 18.99 10.27
C HIS A 246 -21.30 19.54 9.10
N THR A 247 -20.92 20.80 9.18
CA THR A 247 -20.07 21.44 8.18
C THR A 247 -18.67 21.64 8.76
N GLU A 248 -17.65 21.30 7.97
CA GLU A 248 -16.26 21.61 8.25
C GLU A 248 -15.75 22.68 7.28
N THR A 249 -14.77 23.47 7.71
CA THR A 249 -14.12 24.51 6.90
C THR A 249 -12.73 24.05 6.52
N ILE A 250 -12.43 24.01 5.22
CA ILE A 250 -11.13 23.65 4.67
C ILE A 250 -10.41 24.93 4.23
N PRO A 251 -9.33 25.35 4.91
CA PRO A 251 -8.55 26.52 4.51
C PRO A 251 -7.74 26.26 3.23
N VAL A 252 -7.70 27.24 2.32
CA VAL A 252 -7.02 27.12 1.02
C VAL A 252 -5.93 28.19 0.89
N ARG A 253 -4.74 27.77 0.43
CA ARG A 253 -3.64 28.70 0.12
C ARG A 253 -4.10 29.81 -0.81
N GLY A 254 -3.88 31.07 -0.41
CA GLY A 254 -4.37 32.25 -1.14
C GLY A 254 -5.48 33.02 -0.42
N GLY A 255 -5.92 32.57 0.76
CA GLY A 255 -6.78 33.34 1.66
C GLY A 255 -8.27 32.99 1.59
N GLY A 256 -8.66 31.95 0.86
CA GLY A 256 -10.02 31.42 0.81
C GLY A 256 -10.22 30.20 1.72
N SER A 257 -11.47 29.75 1.81
CA SER A 257 -11.84 28.49 2.47
C SER A 257 -13.03 27.86 1.77
N GLU A 258 -13.07 26.54 1.73
CA GLU A 258 -14.21 25.77 1.23
C GLU A 258 -15.01 25.17 2.40
N LEU A 259 -16.34 25.15 2.28
CA LEU A 259 -17.20 24.46 3.23
C LEU A 259 -17.48 23.06 2.72
N VAL A 260 -17.24 22.06 3.56
CA VAL A 260 -17.54 20.66 3.27
C VAL A 260 -18.57 20.17 4.26
N GLU A 261 -19.73 19.78 3.75
CA GLU A 261 -20.72 19.04 4.54
C GLU A 261 -20.25 17.60 4.73
N VAL A 262 -20.19 17.18 5.98
CA VAL A 262 -19.82 15.84 6.41
C VAL A 262 -21.08 15.15 6.90
N VAL A 263 -21.39 14.01 6.29
CA VAL A 263 -22.60 13.23 6.52
C VAL A 263 -22.17 11.83 6.93
N GLU A 264 -22.65 11.31 8.06
CA GLU A 264 -22.34 9.96 8.54
C GLU A 264 -23.62 9.18 8.81
N THR A 265 -23.86 8.15 7.99
CA THR A 265 -25.01 7.24 8.11
C THR A 265 -24.67 6.07 9.02
N ALA A 266 -25.64 5.20 9.31
CA ALA A 266 -25.39 3.95 10.05
C ALA A 266 -24.48 2.96 9.30
N ARG A 267 -24.29 3.15 7.97
CA ARG A 267 -23.36 2.35 7.16
C ARG A 267 -21.95 2.92 7.24
N GLY A 268 -21.79 4.23 7.34
CA GLY A 268 -20.51 4.88 7.46
C GLY A 268 -20.52 6.32 6.96
N PRO A 269 -19.37 6.99 6.95
CA PRO A 269 -19.23 8.31 6.35
C PRO A 269 -19.57 8.31 4.86
N MET A 270 -20.29 9.33 4.40
CA MET A 270 -20.45 9.61 2.99
C MET A 270 -19.14 10.14 2.42
N ILE A 271 -18.64 9.50 1.36
CA ILE A 271 -17.39 9.86 0.68
C ILE A 271 -17.63 10.57 -0.66
N ASP A 272 -18.89 10.56 -1.09
CA ASP A 272 -19.42 11.21 -2.28
C ASP A 272 -20.91 11.52 -2.01
N ASP A 273 -21.59 12.26 -2.88
CA ASP A 273 -22.95 12.76 -2.64
C ASP A 273 -24.01 11.65 -2.51
N ALA A 274 -23.72 10.44 -3.00
CA ALA A 274 -24.63 9.29 -2.96
C ALA A 274 -24.03 8.02 -2.35
N LEU A 275 -22.78 8.06 -1.86
CA LEU A 275 -22.06 6.86 -1.43
C LEU A 275 -21.52 6.99 -0.02
N SER A 276 -21.86 6.03 0.85
CA SER A 276 -21.17 5.84 2.13
C SER A 276 -20.16 4.71 2.07
N LEU A 277 -19.05 4.89 2.78
CA LEU A 277 -17.96 3.92 2.90
C LEU A 277 -18.00 3.26 4.28
N ARG A 278 -18.11 1.93 4.29
CA ARG A 278 -18.01 1.11 5.51
C ARG A 278 -16.69 0.37 5.54
N THR A 279 -15.90 0.57 6.60
CA THR A 279 -14.64 -0.15 6.84
C THR A 279 -14.62 -0.76 8.25
N PRO A 280 -13.97 -1.92 8.47
CA PRO A 280 -13.74 -2.47 9.81
C PRO A 280 -13.14 -1.44 10.78
N THR A 281 -12.22 -0.60 10.31
CA THR A 281 -11.57 0.45 11.09
C THR A 281 -12.54 1.51 11.56
N ARG A 282 -13.43 2.04 10.70
CA ARG A 282 -14.43 3.03 11.13
C ARG A 282 -15.51 2.40 11.99
N ALA A 283 -15.99 1.21 11.63
CA ALA A 283 -17.04 0.50 12.35
C ALA A 283 -16.59 0.06 13.76
N GLY A 284 -15.35 -0.41 13.91
CA GLY A 284 -14.77 -0.82 15.20
C GLY A 284 -14.14 0.34 15.98
N LEU A 285 -13.74 1.41 15.30
CA LEU A 285 -12.81 2.44 15.79
C LEU A 285 -11.51 1.79 16.28
N ASP A 286 -10.92 0.99 15.40
CA ASP A 286 -9.72 0.20 15.67
C ASP A 286 -8.87 0.08 14.38
N LEU A 287 -7.63 0.55 14.44
CA LEU A 287 -6.68 0.48 13.32
C LEU A 287 -5.71 -0.71 13.44
N GLY A 288 -5.84 -1.54 14.48
CA GLY A 288 -4.94 -2.66 14.74
C GLY A 288 -3.58 -2.26 15.35
N PHE A 289 -3.45 -1.04 15.84
CA PHE A 289 -2.19 -0.55 16.44
C PHE A 289 -1.77 -1.31 17.70
N SER A 290 -2.70 -2.00 18.36
CA SER A 290 -2.40 -2.90 19.49
C SER A 290 -1.59 -4.14 19.10
N ALA A 291 -1.39 -4.40 17.79
CA ALA A 291 -0.50 -5.43 17.26
C ALA A 291 0.97 -4.99 17.24
N LEU A 292 1.24 -3.69 17.07
CA LEU A 292 2.58 -3.19 16.71
C LEU A 292 3.61 -3.39 17.81
N LEU A 293 3.28 -3.04 19.04
CA LEU A 293 4.20 -3.19 20.16
C LEU A 293 4.48 -4.67 20.46
N PRO A 294 3.46 -5.56 20.62
CA PRO A 294 3.72 -7.00 20.76
C PRO A 294 4.58 -7.60 19.64
N LEU A 295 4.40 -7.14 18.40
CA LEU A 295 5.19 -7.61 17.26
C LEU A 295 6.69 -7.28 17.41
N LEU A 296 7.05 -6.15 18.01
CA LEU A 296 8.45 -5.81 18.31
C LEU A 296 9.08 -6.74 19.35
N HIS A 297 8.27 -7.30 20.25
CA HIS A 297 8.70 -8.26 21.26
C HIS A 297 8.75 -9.70 20.75
N ALA A 298 8.32 -9.95 19.51
CA ALA A 298 8.23 -11.30 18.98
C ALA A 298 9.62 -11.96 18.92
N SER A 299 9.68 -13.21 19.41
CA SER A 299 10.89 -14.04 19.41
C SER A 299 10.69 -15.38 18.68
N THR A 300 9.43 -15.75 18.42
CA THR A 300 9.02 -16.98 17.75
C THR A 300 7.95 -16.69 16.69
N VAL A 301 7.72 -17.64 15.79
CA VAL A 301 6.60 -17.56 14.83
C VAL A 301 5.23 -17.44 15.52
N ASP A 302 5.08 -18.03 16.71
CA ASP A 302 3.81 -17.98 17.45
C ASP A 302 3.59 -16.61 18.10
N ASP A 303 4.65 -15.92 18.52
CA ASP A 303 4.55 -14.53 19.01
C ASP A 303 4.12 -13.59 17.88
N VAL A 304 4.66 -13.77 16.67
CA VAL A 304 4.26 -13.02 15.48
C VAL A 304 2.78 -13.27 15.19
N ALA A 305 2.34 -14.52 15.21
CA ALA A 305 0.94 -14.87 15.00
C ALA A 305 0.03 -14.23 16.06
N ALA A 306 0.38 -14.34 17.34
CA ALA A 306 -0.39 -13.77 18.44
C ALA A 306 -0.47 -12.24 18.40
N ALA A 307 0.61 -11.56 18.00
CA ALA A 307 0.59 -10.12 17.79
C ALA A 307 -0.38 -9.71 16.67
N LEU A 308 -0.34 -10.44 15.55
CA LEU A 308 -1.15 -10.16 14.35
C LEU A 308 -2.63 -10.55 14.47
N GLU A 309 -3.04 -11.30 15.49
CA GLU A 309 -4.47 -11.47 15.85
C GLU A 309 -5.17 -10.13 16.13
N ARG A 310 -4.40 -9.10 16.53
CA ARG A 310 -4.90 -7.75 16.82
C ARG A 310 -4.90 -6.85 15.58
N TRP A 311 -4.45 -7.34 14.43
CA TRP A 311 -4.41 -6.58 13.19
C TRP A 311 -5.82 -6.39 12.60
N VAL A 312 -6.07 -5.24 11.95
CA VAL A 312 -7.39 -4.91 11.41
C VAL A 312 -7.36 -4.74 9.91
N GLU A 313 -6.62 -3.74 9.43
CA GLU A 313 -6.50 -3.37 8.01
C GLU A 313 -5.07 -2.89 7.73
N PRO A 314 -4.55 -3.06 6.50
CA PRO A 314 -5.11 -3.85 5.40
C PRO A 314 -5.03 -5.35 5.68
N VAL A 315 -5.83 -6.17 4.99
CA VAL A 315 -5.74 -7.64 5.15
C VAL A 315 -4.52 -8.17 4.40
N ASN A 316 -3.60 -8.79 5.14
CA ASN A 316 -2.30 -9.24 4.65
C ASN A 316 -2.19 -10.77 4.68
N SER A 317 -1.39 -11.32 3.78
CA SER A 317 -0.86 -12.68 3.84
C SER A 317 0.60 -12.60 4.29
N ILE A 318 0.94 -13.35 5.33
CA ILE A 318 2.20 -13.22 6.08
C ILE A 318 2.95 -14.55 6.03
N LEU A 319 4.26 -14.46 5.75
CA LEU A 319 5.20 -15.55 5.99
C LEU A 319 6.05 -15.16 7.19
N THR A 320 6.18 -16.06 8.16
CA THR A 320 7.07 -15.89 9.31
C THR A 320 7.85 -17.17 9.56
N ALA A 321 9.10 -17.06 9.97
CA ALA A 321 9.96 -18.20 10.28
C ALA A 321 10.97 -17.82 11.37
N ASP A 322 11.37 -18.80 12.16
CA ASP A 322 12.26 -18.59 13.31
C ASP A 322 13.43 -19.57 13.37
N THR A 323 14.36 -19.31 14.30
CA THR A 323 15.61 -20.07 14.48
C THR A 323 15.39 -21.52 14.93
N SER A 324 14.17 -21.91 15.35
CA SER A 324 13.85 -23.32 15.60
C SER A 324 13.65 -24.12 14.30
N GLY A 325 13.58 -23.44 13.15
CA GLY A 325 13.27 -24.02 11.85
C GLY A 325 11.78 -24.09 11.54
N ARG A 326 10.92 -23.57 12.43
CA ARG A 326 9.47 -23.48 12.20
C ARG A 326 9.15 -22.30 11.29
N ALA A 327 8.12 -22.47 10.47
CA ALA A 327 7.57 -21.43 9.61
C ALA A 327 6.05 -21.48 9.59
N LEU A 328 5.40 -20.32 9.59
CA LEU A 328 3.96 -20.18 9.46
C LEU A 328 3.60 -19.35 8.23
N GLN A 329 2.49 -19.75 7.59
CA GLN A 329 1.75 -18.93 6.66
C GLN A 329 0.44 -18.49 7.33
N LEU A 330 0.24 -17.17 7.39
CA LEU A 330 -0.88 -16.54 8.07
C LEU A 330 -1.65 -15.62 7.13
N THR A 331 -2.91 -15.36 7.46
CA THR A 331 -3.58 -14.12 7.04
C THR A 331 -3.93 -13.31 8.27
N ALA A 332 -3.84 -11.98 8.18
CA ALA A 332 -4.18 -11.09 9.29
C ALA A 332 -5.00 -9.91 8.80
N GLY A 333 -6.08 -9.60 9.52
CA GLY A 333 -7.01 -8.51 9.24
C GLY A 333 -8.47 -8.92 9.42
N LYS A 334 -9.39 -8.02 9.11
CA LYS A 334 -10.83 -8.21 9.29
C LYS A 334 -11.56 -8.17 7.95
N VAL A 335 -12.24 -9.27 7.60
CA VAL A 335 -13.09 -9.37 6.40
C VAL A 335 -14.53 -9.59 6.83
N PRO A 336 -15.47 -8.67 6.53
CA PRO A 336 -16.85 -8.78 7.01
C PRO A 336 -17.61 -9.93 6.34
N VAL A 337 -18.55 -10.53 7.07
CA VAL A 337 -19.49 -11.53 6.54
C VAL A 337 -20.72 -10.79 6.00
N ARG A 338 -21.04 -11.02 4.71
CA ARG A 338 -22.00 -10.25 3.91
C ARG A 338 -22.19 -10.89 2.54
N ASP A 339 -23.17 -10.40 1.78
CA ASP A 339 -23.42 -10.82 0.40
C ASP A 339 -22.22 -10.58 -0.54
N ALA A 340 -22.05 -11.45 -1.53
CA ALA A 340 -20.93 -11.39 -2.47
C ALA A 340 -20.94 -10.13 -3.35
N ARG A 341 -22.11 -9.53 -3.58
CA ARG A 341 -22.26 -8.30 -4.39
C ARG A 341 -21.57 -7.11 -3.73
N ASN A 342 -21.59 -7.02 -2.40
CA ASN A 342 -20.87 -6.00 -1.64
C ASN A 342 -19.41 -5.90 -2.10
N GLY A 343 -18.78 -7.05 -2.38
CA GLY A 343 -17.40 -7.14 -2.81
C GLY A 343 -17.09 -6.75 -4.25
N ARG A 344 -18.09 -6.34 -5.04
CA ARG A 344 -17.92 -6.10 -6.49
C ARG A 344 -18.33 -4.69 -6.90
N VAL A 345 -19.43 -4.18 -6.36
CA VAL A 345 -20.04 -2.90 -6.75
C VAL A 345 -20.67 -2.22 -5.53
N PRO A 346 -20.98 -0.91 -5.57
CA PRO A 346 -21.86 -0.28 -4.59
C PRO A 346 -23.21 -0.97 -4.52
N VAL A 347 -23.74 -1.09 -3.30
CA VAL A 347 -25.00 -1.82 -3.02
C VAL A 347 -26.03 -0.90 -2.34
N PRO A 348 -27.34 -1.07 -2.59
CA PRO A 348 -28.38 -0.28 -1.92
C PRO A 348 -28.32 -0.33 -0.40
N ALA A 349 -28.31 0.83 0.27
CA ALA A 349 -28.31 0.91 1.74
C ALA A 349 -29.61 0.41 2.40
N TRP A 350 -30.73 0.51 1.67
CA TRP A 350 -32.06 0.15 2.16
C TRP A 350 -32.42 -1.33 1.95
N ASP A 351 -31.51 -2.13 1.39
CA ASP A 351 -31.73 -3.56 1.20
C ASP A 351 -30.95 -4.35 2.27
N GLN A 352 -31.70 -5.02 3.14
CA GLN A 352 -31.17 -5.79 4.26
C GLN A 352 -30.24 -6.92 3.83
N THR A 353 -30.35 -7.41 2.59
CA THR A 353 -29.46 -8.45 2.03
C THR A 353 -27.99 -8.03 2.07
N TYR A 354 -27.70 -6.74 1.98
CA TYR A 354 -26.34 -6.22 1.91
C TYR A 354 -25.76 -5.75 3.26
N ALA A 355 -26.50 -5.94 4.36
CA ALA A 355 -26.01 -5.64 5.69
C ALA A 355 -24.85 -6.56 6.08
N TRP A 356 -23.92 -6.06 6.91
CA TRP A 356 -22.91 -6.92 7.52
C TRP A 356 -23.54 -7.76 8.61
N GLU A 357 -23.24 -9.06 8.58
CA GLU A 357 -23.52 -9.94 9.70
C GLU A 357 -22.54 -9.66 10.85
N PRO A 358 -22.93 -9.96 12.11
CA PRO A 358 -22.02 -9.87 13.24
C PRO A 358 -20.77 -10.74 13.06
N GLY A 359 -19.60 -10.16 13.32
CA GLY A 359 -18.31 -10.86 13.26
C GLY A 359 -17.56 -10.68 11.94
N TYR A 360 -16.49 -11.44 11.79
CA TYR A 360 -15.59 -11.40 10.63
C TYR A 360 -15.22 -12.83 10.23
N ARG A 361 -14.82 -13.02 8.97
CA ARG A 361 -14.33 -14.30 8.49
C ARG A 361 -13.11 -14.75 9.31
N PRO A 362 -12.99 -16.05 9.64
CA PRO A 362 -11.82 -16.57 10.33
C PRO A 362 -10.59 -16.41 9.45
N MET A 363 -9.46 -16.04 10.06
CA MET A 363 -8.17 -15.91 9.40
C MET A 363 -7.39 -17.23 9.40
N THR A 364 -6.60 -17.47 8.36
CA THR A 364 -5.77 -18.67 8.21
C THR A 364 -4.51 -18.60 9.08
N ARG A 365 -4.16 -19.72 9.72
CA ARG A 365 -2.84 -19.98 10.34
C ARG A 365 -2.46 -21.42 10.08
N VAL A 366 -1.41 -21.63 9.31
CA VAL A 366 -0.92 -22.98 8.97
C VAL A 366 0.60 -23.04 9.16
N GLU A 367 1.06 -24.14 9.73
CA GLU A 367 2.49 -24.47 9.74
C GLU A 367 2.88 -25.00 8.37
N VAL A 368 3.97 -24.47 7.83
CA VAL A 368 4.45 -24.79 6.48
C VAL A 368 5.85 -25.37 6.54
N THR A 369 6.14 -26.32 5.67
CA THR A 369 7.45 -26.95 5.55
C THR A 369 8.05 -26.70 4.18
N GLY A 370 9.37 -26.54 4.13
CA GLY A 370 10.10 -26.30 2.88
C GLY A 370 9.82 -24.91 2.28
N VAL A 371 9.70 -24.86 0.96
CA VAL A 371 9.65 -23.61 0.19
C VAL A 371 8.21 -23.13 0.00
N VAL A 372 7.93 -21.89 0.35
CA VAL A 372 6.63 -21.22 0.18
C VAL A 372 6.82 -19.93 -0.60
N VAL A 373 5.91 -19.63 -1.52
CA VAL A 373 5.95 -18.42 -2.35
C VAL A 373 4.58 -17.75 -2.36
N ASN A 374 4.58 -16.45 -2.07
CA ASN A 374 3.42 -15.59 -2.11
C ASN A 374 3.65 -14.47 -3.13
N ALA A 375 2.82 -14.41 -4.18
CA ALA A 375 2.91 -13.36 -5.19
C ALA A 375 1.52 -12.74 -5.49
N ASN A 376 0.67 -12.62 -4.46
CA ASN A 376 -0.74 -12.18 -4.53
C ASN A 376 -1.64 -13.04 -5.42
N ASP A 377 -1.16 -14.23 -5.77
CA ASP A 377 -1.88 -15.23 -6.50
C ASP A 377 -2.99 -15.86 -5.65
N ARG A 378 -4.02 -16.40 -6.31
CA ARG A 378 -5.12 -17.10 -5.64
C ARG A 378 -4.61 -18.41 -5.03
N ARG A 379 -4.68 -18.51 -3.69
CA ARG A 379 -4.21 -19.64 -2.90
C ARG A 379 -5.23 -20.05 -1.82
N PRO A 380 -5.19 -21.30 -1.31
CA PRO A 380 -6.11 -21.77 -0.27
C PRO A 380 -6.16 -20.89 0.99
N ASP A 381 -5.05 -20.25 1.36
CA ASP A 381 -4.98 -19.36 2.52
C ASP A 381 -5.67 -18.00 2.31
N THR A 382 -5.92 -17.59 1.06
CA THR A 382 -6.41 -16.23 0.72
C THR A 382 -7.69 -16.20 -0.14
N GLU A 383 -8.03 -17.28 -0.83
CA GLU A 383 -9.13 -17.32 -1.81
C GLU A 383 -10.50 -17.00 -1.20
N ALA A 384 -10.69 -17.26 0.08
CA ALA A 384 -11.93 -16.99 0.81
C ALA A 384 -12.19 -15.51 1.09
N TYR A 385 -11.21 -14.63 0.85
CA TYR A 385 -11.26 -13.22 1.26
C TYR A 385 -11.37 -12.24 0.08
N GLY A 386 -10.93 -12.64 -1.12
CA GLY A 386 -10.77 -11.76 -2.27
C GLY A 386 -11.57 -12.17 -3.50
N ASN A 387 -11.79 -11.21 -4.40
CA ASN A 387 -12.50 -11.45 -5.67
C ASN A 387 -11.59 -11.45 -6.90
N ALA A 388 -10.44 -10.77 -6.83
CA ALA A 388 -9.49 -10.65 -7.93
C ALA A 388 -8.06 -10.81 -7.39
N PHE A 389 -7.25 -11.63 -8.07
CA PHE A 389 -5.89 -11.98 -7.64
C PHE A 389 -4.88 -11.73 -8.77
N ALA A 390 -3.59 -11.70 -8.43
CA ALA A 390 -2.54 -11.66 -9.44
C ALA A 390 -2.42 -13.02 -10.16
N SER A 391 -1.84 -13.02 -11.36
CA SER A 391 -1.52 -14.27 -12.06
C SER A 391 -0.58 -15.15 -11.25
N LYS A 392 -0.77 -16.47 -11.35
CA LYS A 392 0.18 -17.47 -10.80
C LYS A 392 1.54 -17.45 -11.50
N ALA A 393 1.70 -16.73 -12.61
CA ALA A 393 2.96 -16.69 -13.37
C ALA A 393 4.16 -16.27 -12.50
N ARG A 394 4.05 -15.18 -11.73
CA ARG A 394 5.13 -14.72 -10.83
C ARG A 394 5.47 -15.75 -9.76
N ALA A 395 4.46 -16.30 -9.07
CA ALA A 395 4.67 -17.28 -8.03
C ALA A 395 5.36 -18.55 -8.58
N ARG A 396 4.92 -19.05 -9.73
CA ARG A 396 5.55 -20.18 -10.41
C ARG A 396 6.99 -19.88 -10.79
N ARG A 397 7.24 -18.70 -11.37
CA ARG A 397 8.57 -18.29 -11.80
C ARG A 397 9.55 -18.18 -10.62
N ILE A 398 9.13 -17.57 -9.51
CA ILE A 398 9.94 -17.52 -8.28
C ILE A 398 10.26 -18.93 -7.81
N ARG A 399 9.26 -19.83 -7.80
CA ARG A 399 9.47 -21.21 -7.37
C ARG A 399 10.48 -21.94 -8.25
N GLU A 400 10.36 -21.84 -9.57
CA GLU A 400 11.30 -22.42 -10.54
C GLU A 400 12.73 -21.93 -10.30
N LEU A 401 12.92 -20.64 -10.06
CA LEU A 401 14.23 -20.05 -9.78
C LEU A 401 14.82 -20.54 -8.45
N ILE A 402 14.00 -20.69 -7.42
CA ILE A 402 14.43 -21.29 -6.15
C ILE A 402 14.88 -22.74 -6.37
N ASP A 403 14.09 -23.53 -7.09
CA ASP A 403 14.43 -24.94 -7.37
C ASP A 403 15.70 -25.07 -8.22
N GLN A 404 16.03 -24.05 -9.03
CA GLN A 404 17.29 -23.93 -9.78
C GLN A 404 18.48 -23.42 -8.94
N GLY A 405 18.28 -23.11 -7.66
CA GLY A 405 19.33 -22.58 -6.78
C GLY A 405 19.72 -21.13 -7.07
N VAL A 406 18.85 -20.36 -7.73
CA VAL A 406 19.11 -18.94 -8.00
C VAL A 406 19.04 -18.16 -6.69
N PRO A 407 20.05 -17.31 -6.39
CA PRO A 407 20.04 -16.53 -5.15
C PRO A 407 18.93 -15.48 -5.15
N ALA A 408 18.38 -15.18 -3.97
CA ALA A 408 17.25 -14.27 -3.79
C ALA A 408 17.44 -12.90 -4.46
N GLN A 409 18.65 -12.35 -4.41
CA GLN A 409 18.99 -11.07 -5.06
C GLN A 409 18.74 -11.09 -6.58
N ARG A 410 19.03 -12.22 -7.23
CA ARG A 410 18.79 -12.41 -8.66
C ARG A 410 17.32 -12.71 -8.94
N ILE A 411 16.63 -13.42 -8.05
CA ILE A 411 15.19 -13.67 -8.17
C ILE A 411 14.43 -12.35 -8.21
N HIS A 412 14.74 -11.41 -7.30
CA HIS A 412 14.11 -10.08 -7.28
C HIS A 412 14.20 -9.31 -8.60
N MET A 413 15.18 -9.63 -9.45
CA MET A 413 15.44 -8.94 -10.71
C MET A 413 14.98 -9.73 -11.93
N ASP A 414 14.37 -10.90 -11.75
CA ASP A 414 13.95 -11.75 -12.87
C ASP A 414 12.82 -11.08 -13.66
N THR A 415 13.05 -10.97 -14.97
CA THR A 415 12.09 -10.42 -15.91
C THR A 415 12.36 -10.90 -17.34
N PRO A 416 11.31 -11.14 -18.14
CA PRO A 416 11.46 -11.36 -19.58
C PRO A 416 11.70 -10.07 -20.37
N MET A 417 11.64 -8.89 -19.73
CA MET A 417 11.81 -7.59 -20.39
C MET A 417 13.03 -6.82 -19.86
N PRO A 418 14.26 -7.24 -20.15
CA PRO A 418 15.47 -6.50 -19.78
C PRO A 418 15.49 -5.07 -20.34
N ALA A 419 16.10 -4.14 -19.61
CA ALA A 419 16.17 -2.73 -19.99
C ALA A 419 16.87 -2.51 -21.34
N ASP A 420 17.89 -3.30 -21.64
CA ASP A 420 18.69 -3.22 -22.86
C ASP A 420 18.09 -3.98 -24.05
N SER A 421 16.97 -4.68 -23.87
CA SER A 421 16.33 -5.47 -24.91
C SER A 421 15.50 -4.62 -25.87
N VAL A 422 15.91 -4.62 -27.15
CA VAL A 422 15.14 -4.02 -28.26
C VAL A 422 13.85 -4.81 -28.53
N GLU A 423 13.88 -6.13 -28.38
CA GLU A 423 12.70 -6.99 -28.55
C GLU A 423 11.63 -6.66 -27.50
N ALA A 424 12.03 -6.51 -26.24
CA ALA A 424 11.14 -6.06 -25.17
C ALA A 424 10.59 -4.66 -25.46
N GLY A 425 11.42 -3.75 -25.98
CA GLY A 425 10.99 -2.41 -26.38
C GLY A 425 9.96 -2.42 -27.52
N ARG A 426 10.08 -3.35 -28.48
CA ARG A 426 9.08 -3.54 -29.55
C ARG A 426 7.78 -4.15 -29.02
N LEU A 427 7.88 -5.16 -28.15
CA LEU A 427 6.72 -5.78 -27.50
C LEU A 427 5.91 -4.75 -26.70
N ALA A 428 6.58 -3.91 -25.90
CA ALA A 428 5.94 -2.84 -25.15
C ALA A 428 5.27 -1.80 -26.05
N ALA A 429 5.97 -1.33 -27.09
CA ALA A 429 5.43 -0.37 -28.04
C ALA A 429 4.23 -0.94 -28.81
N TRP A 430 4.25 -2.23 -29.13
CA TRP A 430 3.12 -2.91 -29.76
C TRP A 430 1.91 -2.97 -28.82
N ARG A 431 2.08 -3.45 -27.58
CA ARG A 431 1.01 -3.45 -26.57
C ARG A 431 0.45 -2.05 -26.31
N PHE A 432 1.31 -1.02 -26.35
CA PHE A 432 0.91 0.37 -26.23
C PHE A 432 -0.03 0.79 -27.37
N GLU A 433 0.31 0.48 -28.62
CA GLU A 433 -0.54 0.80 -29.78
C GLU A 433 -1.83 -0.01 -29.80
N VAL A 434 -1.80 -1.29 -29.41
CA VAL A 434 -3.01 -2.13 -29.26
C VAL A 434 -3.98 -1.49 -28.26
N ALA A 435 -3.49 -1.03 -27.10
CA ALA A 435 -4.31 -0.33 -26.12
C ALA A 435 -4.91 0.96 -26.69
N ARG A 436 -4.15 1.74 -27.49
CA ARG A 436 -4.66 2.93 -28.17
C ARG A 436 -5.77 2.61 -29.17
N ARG A 437 -5.68 1.49 -29.90
CA ARG A 437 -6.75 1.04 -30.80
C ARG A 437 -8.01 0.67 -30.03
N LEU A 438 -7.87 0.08 -28.85
CA LEU A 438 -9.01 -0.22 -27.99
C LEU A 438 -9.65 1.03 -27.38
N HIS A 439 -8.88 2.08 -27.07
CA HIS A 439 -9.45 3.35 -26.59
C HIS A 439 -10.48 3.94 -27.56
N GLU A 440 -10.32 3.69 -28.86
CA GLU A 440 -11.22 4.17 -29.92
C GLU A 440 -12.24 3.11 -30.37
N HIS A 441 -12.23 1.92 -29.77
CA HIS A 441 -13.11 0.82 -30.20
C HIS A 441 -14.59 1.14 -29.89
N PRO A 442 -15.52 1.02 -30.87
CA PRO A 442 -16.92 1.42 -30.68
C PRO A 442 -17.61 0.77 -29.48
N ALA A 443 -17.29 -0.49 -29.18
CA ALA A 443 -17.87 -1.22 -28.04
C ALA A 443 -17.40 -0.68 -26.67
N LEU A 444 -16.28 0.03 -26.61
CA LEU A 444 -15.72 0.59 -25.37
C LEU A 444 -16.02 2.08 -25.21
N LYS A 445 -16.44 2.76 -26.29
CA LYS A 445 -16.79 4.19 -26.29
C LYS A 445 -17.81 4.59 -25.19
N PRO A 446 -18.80 3.78 -24.79
CA PRO A 446 -19.68 4.12 -23.67
C PRO A 446 -18.96 4.34 -22.33
N LEU A 447 -17.79 3.75 -22.12
CA LEU A 447 -16.98 3.98 -20.90
C LEU A 447 -16.42 5.40 -20.82
N LEU A 448 -16.34 6.14 -21.93
CA LEU A 448 -15.83 7.52 -21.93
C LEU A 448 -16.87 8.55 -21.44
N GLN A 449 -18.08 8.11 -21.10
CA GLN A 449 -19.08 8.96 -20.46
C GLN A 449 -18.65 9.28 -19.01
N PRO A 450 -19.03 10.44 -18.45
CA PRO A 450 -18.71 10.76 -17.06
C PRO A 450 -19.15 9.65 -16.10
N HIS A 451 -18.26 9.25 -15.19
CA HIS A 451 -18.58 8.20 -14.22
C HIS A 451 -19.52 8.67 -13.11
N GLY A 452 -19.72 9.98 -12.94
CA GLY A 452 -20.68 10.53 -11.98
C GLY A 452 -20.31 10.31 -10.52
N PHE A 453 -19.01 10.16 -10.23
CA PHE A 453 -18.45 10.16 -8.88
C PHE A 453 -17.58 11.41 -8.69
N ASP A 454 -17.19 11.70 -7.46
CA ASP A 454 -16.24 12.78 -7.16
C ASP A 454 -14.97 12.69 -8.07
N PRO A 455 -14.52 13.81 -8.69
CA PRO A 455 -13.34 13.84 -9.56
C PRO A 455 -12.04 13.35 -8.91
N LEU A 456 -11.97 13.30 -7.57
CA LEU A 456 -10.85 12.64 -6.88
C LEU A 456 -10.63 11.21 -7.36
N PHE A 457 -11.70 10.51 -7.76
CA PHE A 457 -11.65 9.11 -8.16
C PHE A 457 -11.24 8.88 -9.62
N ASP A 458 -11.03 9.94 -10.42
CA ASP A 458 -10.63 9.88 -11.83
C ASP A 458 -9.44 8.93 -12.06
N ALA A 459 -8.43 8.97 -11.17
CA ALA A 459 -7.25 8.12 -11.28
C ALA A 459 -7.54 6.61 -11.17
N TRP A 460 -8.69 6.23 -10.59
CA TRP A 460 -9.15 4.83 -10.47
C TRP A 460 -10.27 4.50 -11.46
N THR A 461 -10.88 5.49 -12.12
CA THR A 461 -12.02 5.28 -13.03
C THR A 461 -11.70 5.66 -14.47
N ASP A 462 -10.50 6.18 -14.78
CA ASP A 462 -10.09 6.49 -16.15
C ASP A 462 -10.13 5.24 -17.04
N PRO A 463 -11.03 5.19 -18.05
CA PRO A 463 -11.16 4.05 -18.94
C PRO A 463 -9.88 3.72 -19.71
N ARG A 464 -9.07 4.73 -20.06
CA ARG A 464 -7.83 4.53 -20.84
C ARG A 464 -6.80 3.78 -20.02
N VAL A 465 -6.66 4.17 -18.74
CA VAL A 465 -5.82 3.47 -17.78
C VAL A 465 -6.36 2.05 -17.58
N ARG A 466 -7.66 1.90 -17.32
CA ARG A 466 -8.29 0.61 -17.06
C ARG A 466 -8.21 -0.38 -18.22
N ILE A 467 -8.38 0.10 -19.45
CA ILE A 467 -8.18 -0.70 -20.67
C ILE A 467 -6.71 -1.10 -20.82
N GLY A 468 -5.78 -0.15 -20.64
CA GLY A 468 -4.35 -0.42 -20.74
C GLY A 468 -3.86 -1.43 -19.71
N VAL A 469 -4.37 -1.34 -18.48
CA VAL A 469 -4.04 -2.27 -17.40
C VAL A 469 -4.88 -3.54 -17.38
N MET A 470 -5.84 -3.74 -18.28
CA MET A 470 -6.63 -4.99 -18.36
C MET A 470 -6.65 -5.47 -19.82
N LEU A 471 -5.56 -5.22 -20.54
CA LEU A 471 -5.53 -5.30 -22.00
C LEU A 471 -5.99 -6.68 -22.50
N ASP A 472 -5.44 -7.74 -21.91
CA ASP A 472 -5.73 -9.11 -22.32
C ASP A 472 -7.17 -9.53 -21.94
N GLY A 473 -7.68 -9.06 -20.80
CA GLY A 473 -9.07 -9.29 -20.38
C GLY A 473 -10.09 -8.58 -21.27
N VAL A 474 -9.80 -7.35 -21.69
CA VAL A 474 -10.63 -6.58 -22.62
C VAL A 474 -10.62 -7.18 -24.02
N LEU A 475 -9.45 -7.59 -24.54
CA LEU A 475 -9.34 -8.30 -25.81
C LEU A 475 -10.16 -9.59 -25.81
N ALA A 476 -10.00 -10.42 -24.78
CA ALA A 476 -10.77 -11.65 -24.62
C ALA A 476 -12.28 -11.38 -24.54
N GLY A 477 -12.69 -10.35 -23.80
CA GLY A 477 -14.08 -9.93 -23.67
C GLY A 477 -14.74 -9.51 -24.99
N LEU A 478 -13.97 -8.89 -25.88
CA LEU A 478 -14.40 -8.50 -27.23
C LEU A 478 -14.27 -9.63 -28.26
N GLY A 479 -13.66 -10.76 -27.90
CA GLY A 479 -13.34 -11.85 -28.84
C GLY A 479 -12.28 -11.44 -29.87
N LEU A 480 -11.37 -10.55 -29.50
CA LEU A 480 -10.29 -10.03 -30.34
C LEU A 480 -8.93 -10.53 -29.86
N THR A 481 -7.97 -10.56 -30.77
CA THR A 481 -6.55 -10.74 -30.48
C THR A 481 -5.80 -9.44 -30.76
N ALA A 482 -4.68 -9.24 -30.05
CA ALA A 482 -3.86 -8.03 -30.23
C ALA A 482 -3.37 -7.86 -31.68
N GLY A 483 -3.05 -8.97 -32.37
CA GLY A 483 -2.54 -8.96 -33.75
C GLY A 483 -3.58 -8.53 -34.80
N GLU A 484 -4.87 -8.74 -34.53
CA GLU A 484 -5.95 -8.26 -35.41
C GLU A 484 -6.10 -6.74 -35.38
N LEU A 485 -5.73 -6.10 -34.26
CA LEU A 485 -5.79 -4.65 -34.12
C LEU A 485 -4.54 -3.96 -34.66
N VAL A 486 -3.37 -4.57 -34.43
CA VAL A 486 -2.07 -4.01 -34.79
C VAL A 486 -1.14 -5.14 -35.18
N ASP A 487 -0.62 -5.11 -36.41
CA ASP A 487 0.41 -6.04 -36.85
C ASP A 487 1.73 -5.74 -36.11
N PRO A 488 2.26 -6.66 -35.27
CA PRO A 488 3.50 -6.43 -34.54
C PRO A 488 4.71 -6.19 -35.46
N ALA A 489 4.70 -6.67 -36.70
CA ALA A 489 5.78 -6.45 -37.66
C ALA A 489 5.93 -4.98 -38.09
N THR A 490 4.89 -4.16 -37.88
CA THR A 490 4.90 -2.73 -38.21
C THR A 490 5.50 -1.85 -37.12
N ILE A 491 5.81 -2.42 -35.95
CA ILE A 491 6.26 -1.66 -34.78
C ILE A 491 7.79 -1.62 -34.72
N GLU A 492 8.33 -0.41 -34.83
CA GLU A 492 9.74 -0.13 -34.55
C GLU A 492 9.91 0.43 -33.13
N SER A 493 11.00 0.05 -32.47
CA SER A 493 11.36 0.54 -31.14
C SER A 493 12.85 0.35 -30.87
N GLY A 494 13.36 1.10 -29.89
CA GLY A 494 14.70 0.91 -29.32
C GLY A 494 14.67 0.00 -28.09
N PRO A 495 15.75 -0.01 -27.28
CA PRO A 495 15.79 -0.74 -26.02
C PRO A 495 14.65 -0.33 -25.07
N TRP A 496 14.10 -1.30 -24.33
CA TRP A 496 12.96 -1.06 -23.44
C TRP A 496 13.21 0.07 -22.43
N GLY A 497 14.36 0.04 -21.77
CA GLY A 497 14.78 1.01 -20.76
C GLY A 497 14.90 2.44 -21.28
N SER A 498 15.06 2.65 -22.59
CA SER A 498 15.05 3.99 -23.18
C SER A 498 13.66 4.65 -23.11
N ARG A 499 12.58 3.84 -23.05
CA ARG A 499 11.18 4.24 -22.90
C ARG A 499 10.72 4.12 -21.44
N HIS A 500 11.10 3.01 -20.80
CA HIS A 500 10.74 2.65 -19.43
C HIS A 500 11.68 3.28 -18.41
N LEU A 501 11.39 4.54 -18.08
CA LEU A 501 12.14 5.30 -17.10
C LEU A 501 11.40 5.38 -15.78
N LEU A 502 12.16 5.34 -14.68
CA LEU A 502 11.65 5.62 -13.34
C LEU A 502 11.06 7.03 -13.29
N ASP A 503 9.80 7.14 -12.87
CA ASP A 503 9.06 8.39 -12.72
C ASP A 503 8.26 8.33 -11.40
N PRO A 504 8.91 8.63 -10.26
CA PRO A 504 8.30 8.45 -8.96
C PRO A 504 7.27 9.55 -8.67
N VAL A 505 6.25 9.19 -7.89
CA VAL A 505 5.30 10.15 -7.33
C VAL A 505 6.05 11.05 -6.33
N ARG A 506 6.07 12.34 -6.59
CA ARG A 506 6.81 13.30 -5.77
C ARG A 506 5.98 13.75 -4.59
N LEU A 507 6.65 14.07 -3.48
CA LEU A 507 6.01 14.86 -2.44
C LEU A 507 5.43 16.14 -3.03
N PRO A 508 4.21 16.53 -2.65
CA PRO A 508 3.61 17.77 -3.11
C PRO A 508 4.52 18.98 -2.85
N GLY A 509 4.75 19.79 -3.88
CA GLY A 509 5.65 20.96 -3.82
C GLY A 509 7.14 20.65 -4.01
N SER A 510 7.55 19.38 -4.05
CA SER A 510 8.95 19.01 -4.30
C SER A 510 9.32 19.10 -5.79
N THR A 511 10.46 19.74 -6.06
CA THR A 511 11.08 19.81 -7.40
C THR A 511 12.36 18.96 -7.50
N ALA A 512 12.64 18.14 -6.48
CA ALA A 512 13.90 17.39 -6.37
C ALA A 512 14.11 16.47 -7.57
N GLY A 513 15.26 16.53 -8.24
CA GLY A 513 15.58 15.64 -9.34
C GLY A 513 16.03 14.25 -8.87
N ILE A 514 15.93 13.27 -9.76
CA ILE A 514 16.69 12.00 -9.65
C ILE A 514 17.44 11.78 -10.97
N PRO A 515 18.57 11.04 -10.94
CA PRO A 515 19.22 10.60 -12.17
C PRO A 515 18.24 9.88 -13.09
N ARG A 516 18.49 9.97 -14.41
CA ARG A 516 17.76 9.16 -15.38
C ARG A 516 18.04 7.67 -15.10
N THR A 517 16.99 6.93 -14.77
CA THR A 517 17.09 5.51 -14.41
C THR A 517 16.29 4.69 -15.42
N GLU A 518 17.00 3.92 -16.23
CA GLU A 518 16.43 2.99 -17.21
C GLU A 518 16.09 1.67 -16.54
N LEU A 519 14.89 1.16 -16.79
CA LEU A 519 14.35 0.01 -16.10
C LEU A 519 13.94 -1.08 -17.10
N GLY A 520 14.20 -2.33 -16.72
CA GLY A 520 13.51 -3.47 -17.29
C GLY A 520 12.21 -3.72 -16.54
N GLY A 521 11.57 -4.85 -16.82
CA GLY A 521 10.39 -5.27 -16.09
C GLY A 521 9.09 -5.04 -16.84
N GLU A 522 8.10 -5.77 -16.37
CA GLU A 522 6.68 -5.53 -16.60
C GLU A 522 5.90 -5.97 -15.35
N ARG A 523 4.59 -5.72 -15.33
CA ARG A 523 3.71 -5.99 -14.19
C ARG A 523 3.68 -7.45 -13.76
N GLU A 524 3.61 -8.38 -14.72
CA GLU A 524 3.48 -9.82 -14.46
C GLU A 524 4.83 -10.53 -14.28
N SER A 525 5.93 -9.80 -14.36
CA SER A 525 7.28 -10.32 -14.06
C SER A 525 7.58 -10.28 -12.56
N VAL A 526 8.56 -11.07 -12.10
CA VAL A 526 8.98 -11.07 -10.69
C VAL A 526 9.41 -9.66 -10.25
N LEU A 527 10.20 -8.98 -11.10
CA LEU A 527 10.66 -7.61 -10.89
C LEU A 527 9.52 -6.58 -10.75
N CYS A 528 8.37 -6.81 -11.39
CA CYS A 528 7.13 -6.04 -11.23
C CYS A 528 7.27 -4.52 -11.38
N LEU A 529 8.17 -4.05 -12.25
CA LEU A 529 8.25 -2.64 -12.66
C LEU A 529 7.29 -2.43 -13.82
N SER A 530 6.19 -1.69 -13.56
CA SER A 530 5.05 -1.64 -14.48
C SER A 530 4.91 -0.29 -15.19
N SER A 531 4.45 -0.33 -16.45
CA SER A 531 3.92 0.81 -17.21
C SER A 531 2.39 0.74 -17.33
N VAL A 532 1.78 1.68 -18.05
CA VAL A 532 0.34 1.66 -18.40
C VAL A 532 0.22 1.73 -19.93
N PRO A 533 0.02 0.58 -20.62
CA PRO A 533 -0.12 0.54 -22.08
C PRO A 533 -1.15 1.54 -22.60
N GLY A 534 -0.79 2.28 -23.66
CA GLY A 534 -1.63 3.29 -24.30
C GLY A 534 -1.67 4.65 -23.57
N VAL A 535 -1.14 4.75 -22.35
CA VAL A 535 -1.10 5.98 -21.55
C VAL A 535 0.34 6.45 -21.34
N THR A 536 1.19 5.61 -20.75
CA THR A 536 2.59 5.95 -20.49
C THR A 536 3.47 4.71 -20.38
N ASP A 537 4.69 4.80 -20.92
CA ASP A 537 5.75 3.80 -20.69
C ASP A 537 6.56 4.10 -19.43
N ARG A 538 6.32 5.21 -18.72
CA ARG A 538 7.03 5.53 -17.48
C ARG A 538 6.66 4.57 -16.34
N CYS A 539 7.62 4.33 -15.46
CA CYS A 539 7.46 3.44 -14.31
C CYS A 539 7.28 4.25 -13.02
N SER A 540 6.07 4.22 -12.47
CA SER A 540 5.75 4.80 -11.16
C SER A 540 5.36 3.76 -10.12
N ARG A 541 5.42 2.46 -10.45
CA ARG A 541 5.02 1.35 -9.59
C ARG A 541 6.00 0.18 -9.70
N GLY A 542 6.37 -0.37 -8.55
CA GLY A 542 7.24 -1.53 -8.43
C GLY A 542 7.83 -1.66 -7.03
N PRO A 543 8.96 -2.36 -6.84
CA PRO A 543 9.53 -2.67 -5.53
C PRO A 543 9.97 -1.42 -4.78
N VAL A 544 9.24 -1.09 -3.71
CA VAL A 544 9.57 0.02 -2.79
C VAL A 544 10.50 -0.39 -1.65
N GLY A 545 10.95 -1.64 -1.68
CA GLY A 545 12.01 -2.22 -0.87
C GLY A 545 12.31 -3.61 -1.39
N ARG A 546 13.50 -4.13 -1.14
CA ARG A 546 13.84 -5.54 -1.30
C ARG A 546 14.63 -5.99 -0.10
N TYR A 547 14.42 -7.21 0.35
CA TYR A 547 15.13 -7.74 1.50
C TYR A 547 15.29 -9.25 1.45
N VAL A 548 16.32 -9.70 2.17
CA VAL A 548 16.63 -11.10 2.45
C VAL A 548 16.97 -11.18 3.94
N TRP A 549 16.08 -11.76 4.72
CA TRP A 549 16.26 -12.07 6.14
C TRP A 549 16.83 -13.47 6.28
N ASP A 550 18.13 -13.54 6.59
CA ASP A 550 18.77 -14.79 6.97
C ASP A 550 18.54 -15.02 8.47
N ILE A 551 17.66 -15.96 8.78
CA ILE A 551 17.15 -16.20 10.13
C ILE A 551 18.22 -16.88 11.00
N ALA A 552 19.09 -17.69 10.38
CA ALA A 552 20.16 -18.38 11.08
C ALA A 552 21.31 -17.42 11.45
N ASP A 553 21.58 -16.41 10.62
CA ASP A 553 22.60 -15.41 10.86
C ASP A 553 22.16 -14.03 10.36
N ARG A 554 21.75 -13.18 11.31
CA ARG A 554 21.31 -11.82 11.03
C ARG A 554 22.37 -10.95 10.34
N GLN A 555 23.67 -11.24 10.47
CA GLN A 555 24.73 -10.54 9.72
C GLN A 555 24.70 -10.83 8.22
N ARG A 556 24.06 -11.92 7.79
CA ARG A 556 23.83 -12.25 6.38
C ARG A 556 22.54 -11.65 5.83
N SER A 557 21.74 -10.98 6.66
CA SER A 557 20.56 -10.27 6.20
C SER A 557 20.91 -9.06 5.32
N ARG A 558 20.09 -8.79 4.30
CA ARG A 558 20.32 -7.75 3.30
C ARG A 558 19.04 -7.00 2.98
N TRP A 559 19.15 -5.73 2.59
CA TRP A 559 18.02 -4.90 2.18
C TRP A 559 18.41 -3.75 1.25
N VAL A 560 17.45 -3.15 0.56
CA VAL A 560 17.63 -1.90 -0.20
C VAL A 560 16.28 -1.20 -0.39
N VAL A 561 16.27 0.12 -0.46
CA VAL A 561 15.10 0.93 -0.87
C VAL A 561 15.41 1.68 -2.18
N PRO A 562 14.41 2.13 -2.96
CA PRO A 562 14.66 2.75 -4.28
C PRO A 562 15.47 4.05 -4.23
N PHE A 563 15.51 4.75 -3.10
CA PHE A 563 16.19 6.04 -2.98
C PHE A 563 17.26 5.99 -1.89
N GLY A 564 17.08 6.67 -0.76
CA GLY A 564 17.99 6.58 0.36
C GLY A 564 17.29 6.76 1.70
N ALA A 565 18.08 6.81 2.78
CA ALA A 565 17.56 6.93 4.13
C ALA A 565 16.94 8.31 4.40
N SER A 566 17.40 9.36 3.73
CA SER A 566 16.95 10.74 3.93
C SER A 566 15.92 11.19 2.88
N GLY A 567 14.99 12.03 3.30
CA GLY A 567 14.05 12.74 2.43
C GLY A 567 14.50 14.13 2.01
N ASP A 568 15.64 14.62 2.52
CA ASP A 568 16.23 15.91 2.15
C ASP A 568 17.05 15.79 0.87
N PRO A 569 16.70 16.48 -0.23
CA PRO A 569 17.48 16.48 -1.47
C PRO A 569 18.94 16.94 -1.33
N ALA A 570 19.29 17.67 -0.27
CA ALA A 570 20.66 18.07 0.02
C ALA A 570 21.47 16.99 0.74
N SER A 571 20.82 15.95 1.28
CA SER A 571 21.49 14.86 1.96
C SER A 571 22.26 13.98 0.98
N PRO A 572 23.48 13.52 1.32
CA PRO A 572 24.16 12.48 0.54
C PRO A 572 23.34 11.18 0.50
N HIS A 573 22.45 10.96 1.48
CA HIS A 573 21.61 9.78 1.61
C HIS A 573 20.19 9.98 1.03
N PHE A 574 20.01 10.94 0.12
CA PHE A 574 18.73 11.17 -0.56
C PHE A 574 18.40 10.08 -1.59
N ALA A 575 19.40 9.69 -2.39
CA ALA A 575 19.24 8.75 -3.50
C ALA A 575 20.48 7.85 -3.73
N ASP A 576 21.33 7.70 -2.72
CA ASP A 576 22.57 6.91 -2.77
C ASP A 576 22.36 5.40 -2.95
N GLN A 577 21.19 4.87 -2.59
CA GLN A 577 20.85 3.46 -2.86
C GLN A 577 20.20 3.24 -4.23
N LEU A 578 19.79 4.29 -4.96
CA LEU A 578 19.12 4.17 -6.25
C LEU A 578 19.93 3.34 -7.28
N PRO A 579 21.26 3.54 -7.44
CA PRO A 579 22.05 2.71 -8.35
C PRO A 579 22.11 1.23 -7.93
N LEU A 580 22.13 0.94 -6.62
CA LEU A 580 22.11 -0.42 -6.09
C LEU A 580 20.76 -1.08 -6.36
N TRP A 581 19.68 -0.37 -6.04
CA TRP A 581 18.31 -0.80 -6.27
C TRP A 581 18.03 -1.08 -7.76
N GLN A 582 18.57 -0.27 -8.66
CA GLN A 582 18.44 -0.46 -10.11
C GLN A 582 19.13 -1.75 -10.57
N ARG A 583 20.30 -2.09 -10.01
CA ARG A 583 21.07 -3.29 -10.35
C ARG A 583 20.66 -4.55 -9.57
N GLY A 584 19.78 -4.41 -8.58
CA GLY A 584 19.39 -5.51 -7.68
C GLY A 584 20.43 -5.84 -6.61
N GLU A 585 21.36 -4.92 -6.34
CA GLU A 585 22.34 -5.05 -5.26
C GLU A 585 21.68 -4.70 -3.93
N LEU A 586 21.93 -5.51 -2.90
CA LEU A 586 21.39 -5.33 -1.56
C LEU A 586 22.49 -4.94 -0.57
N ILE A 587 22.16 -4.06 0.36
CA ILE A 587 23.04 -3.56 1.42
C ILE A 587 23.03 -4.53 2.62
N PRO A 588 24.18 -4.86 3.22
CA PRO A 588 24.27 -5.55 4.51
C PRO A 588 23.49 -4.88 5.64
N LEU A 589 22.68 -5.65 6.37
CA LEU A 589 22.19 -5.21 7.67
C LEU A 589 23.35 -5.23 8.67
N VAL A 590 23.86 -4.07 9.05
CA VAL A 590 24.95 -3.95 10.02
C VAL A 590 24.42 -4.19 11.44
N THR A 591 24.81 -5.31 12.05
CA THR A 591 24.38 -5.65 13.43
C THR A 591 25.42 -5.32 14.50
N ASP A 592 26.69 -5.14 14.12
CA ASP A 592 27.78 -4.85 15.04
C ASP A 592 27.84 -3.34 15.37
N TRP A 593 27.69 -3.00 16.64
CA TRP A 593 27.61 -1.59 17.08
C TRP A 593 28.89 -0.77 16.82
N PRO A 594 30.11 -1.30 17.04
CA PRO A 594 31.36 -0.59 16.73
C PRO A 594 31.59 -0.32 15.24
N ALA A 595 30.90 -1.04 14.34
CA ALA A 595 30.96 -0.78 12.90
C ALA A 595 30.05 0.38 12.46
N LEU A 596 29.22 0.91 13.37
CA LEU A 596 28.31 2.02 13.11
C LEU A 596 28.91 3.35 13.59
N ILE A 597 28.51 4.44 12.94
CA ILE A 597 28.93 5.79 13.28
C ILE A 597 27.94 6.36 14.30
N GLU A 598 28.41 6.70 15.50
CA GLU A 598 27.56 7.35 16.51
C GLU A 598 27.25 8.80 16.11
N GLU A 599 25.97 9.11 15.99
CA GLU A 599 25.48 10.47 15.80
C GLU A 599 25.17 11.09 17.16
N ARG A 600 25.76 12.26 17.42
CA ARG A 600 25.46 13.02 18.63
C ARG A 600 24.14 13.74 18.43
N LEU A 601 23.19 13.47 19.33
CA LEU A 601 21.96 14.25 19.44
C LEU A 601 22.28 15.59 20.11
N ASP A 602 22.16 16.68 19.36
CA ASP A 602 22.29 18.06 19.89
C ASP A 602 21.06 18.51 20.70
#